data_AF-A0A8B3LPC1-F1
#
_entry.id   AF-A0A8B3LPC1-F1
#
_cell.length_a   1.000
_cell.length_b   1.000
_cell.length_c   1.000
_cell.angle_alpha   90.00
_cell.angle_beta   90.00
_cell.angle_gamma   90.00
#
_symmetry.space_group_name_H-M   'P 1'
#
loop_
_entity.id
_entity.type
_entity.pdbx_description
1 polymer ?
#
loop_
_entity_poly.entity_id
_entity_poly.type
_entity_poly.pdbx_seq_one_letter_code
_entity_poly.pdbx_strand_id
1 'polypeptide(L)'
;MRRQFLTSTTALVLLWGAGQAYAGMDEAKTFLDTEIKDLSTLDRAGQEAELQWFIDAAKPFAGMDIKVVSETIDTHSYESKVLAPAFTAITGIKITHDLIGEGDVVEKLQTQMQSGENIYDAYVNDSDLIGTHWRYQQARSLTKWMANEGKDVTNPNLDLADFIG
;
A
#
# COMPACT_ATOMS: atom_id res chain seq x y z
N MET A 1 -14.85 20.96 55.19
CA MET A 1 -14.90 19.71 54.41
C MET A 1 -14.20 19.94 53.08
N ARG A 2 -12.96 19.47 52.94
CA ARG A 2 -12.16 19.51 51.71
C ARG A 2 -12.03 18.08 51.22
N ARG A 3 -12.64 17.74 50.09
CA ARG A 3 -12.44 16.45 49.42
C ARG A 3 -12.70 16.63 47.93
N GLN A 4 -11.83 15.97 47.16
CA GLN A 4 -11.98 15.61 45.73
C GLN A 4 -11.53 16.63 44.68
N PHE A 5 -10.21 16.71 44.49
CA PHE A 5 -9.61 16.92 43.16
C PHE A 5 -8.29 16.16 43.14
N LEU A 6 -8.26 14.89 42.72
CA LEU A 6 -6.98 14.18 42.47
C LEU A 6 -7.13 12.83 41.73
N THR A 7 -8.18 12.62 40.92
CA THR A 7 -8.37 11.35 40.19
C THR A 7 -8.87 11.58 38.76
N SER A 8 -8.10 12.27 37.91
CA SER A 8 -8.45 12.34 36.47
C SER A 8 -7.29 12.41 35.47
N THR A 9 -6.02 12.37 35.90
CA THR A 9 -4.90 12.44 34.96
C THR A 9 -4.33 11.08 34.54
N THR A 10 -4.58 10.00 35.27
CA THR A 10 -3.98 8.68 34.97
C THR A 10 -4.74 7.86 33.92
N ALA A 11 -6.00 8.19 33.63
CA ALA A 11 -6.83 7.41 32.70
C ALA A 11 -6.65 7.78 31.22
N LEU A 12 -6.10 8.97 30.91
CA LEU A 12 -5.90 9.42 29.52
C LEU A 12 -4.64 8.84 28.85
N VAL A 13 -3.68 8.31 29.61
CA VAL A 13 -2.44 7.74 29.06
C VAL A 13 -2.62 6.28 28.60
N LEU A 14 -3.61 5.55 29.14
CA LEU A 14 -3.86 4.14 28.80
C LEU A 14 -4.63 3.92 27.48
N LEU A 15 -5.20 4.97 26.89
CA LEU A 15 -5.99 4.88 25.65
C LEU A 15 -5.16 5.10 24.37
N TRP A 16 -3.87 5.42 24.48
CA TRP A 16 -2.96 5.50 23.32
C TRP A 16 -2.22 4.20 23.00
N GLY A 17 -2.31 3.18 23.85
CA GLY A 17 -1.54 1.93 23.68
C GLY A 17 -2.31 0.73 23.11
N ALA A 18 -3.63 0.83 22.91
CA ALA A 18 -4.49 -0.34 22.66
C ALA A 18 -4.99 -0.47 21.21
N GLY A 19 -4.42 0.27 20.25
CA GLY A 19 -4.92 0.35 18.87
C GLY A 19 -3.94 -0.06 17.77
N GLN A 20 -2.71 -0.45 18.09
CA GLN A 20 -1.77 -0.96 17.10
C GLN A 20 -1.51 -2.44 17.39
N ALA A 21 -2.17 -3.33 16.64
CA ALA A 21 -1.43 -4.50 16.19
C ALA A 21 -0.13 -3.94 15.59
N TYR A 22 1.01 -4.26 16.19
CA TYR A 22 2.27 -3.59 15.91
C TYR A 22 2.71 -3.98 14.51
N ALA A 23 2.33 -3.20 13.50
CA ALA A 23 2.79 -3.45 12.16
C ALA A 23 4.31 -3.55 12.13
N GLY A 24 4.85 -4.64 11.58
CA GLY A 24 6.29 -4.83 11.54
C GLY A 24 6.73 -6.24 11.17
N MET A 25 7.86 -6.63 11.75
CA MET A 25 8.59 -7.83 11.31
C MET A 25 7.93 -9.14 11.70
N ASP A 26 7.05 -9.17 12.70
CA ASP A 26 6.35 -10.40 13.08
C ASP A 26 5.26 -10.74 12.06
N GLU A 27 4.52 -9.73 11.58
CA GLU A 27 3.57 -9.84 10.47
C GLU A 27 4.29 -10.17 9.17
N ALA A 28 5.45 -9.54 8.92
CA ALA A 28 6.30 -9.83 7.76
C ALA A 28 6.74 -11.30 7.73
N LYS A 29 7.26 -11.82 8.85
CA LYS A 29 7.66 -13.23 8.96
C LYS A 29 6.48 -14.17 8.78
N THR A 30 5.33 -13.84 9.36
CA THR A 30 4.10 -14.61 9.19
C THR A 30 3.71 -14.68 7.71
N PHE A 31 3.70 -13.54 7.00
CA PHE A 31 3.40 -13.49 5.57
C PHE A 31 4.37 -14.32 4.73
N LEU A 32 5.67 -14.26 5.03
CA LEU A 32 6.67 -15.10 4.36
C LEU A 32 6.39 -16.58 4.58
N ASP A 33 6.03 -16.99 5.79
CA ASP A 33 5.83 -18.39 6.15
C ASP A 33 4.51 -18.95 5.58
N THR A 34 3.46 -18.14 5.47
CA THR A 34 2.12 -18.60 5.05
C THR A 34 1.86 -18.44 3.56
N GLU A 35 2.31 -17.34 2.96
CA GLU A 35 1.99 -16.99 1.57
C GLU A 35 3.17 -17.22 0.62
N ILE A 36 4.37 -16.74 0.94
CA ILE A 36 5.52 -16.81 0.03
C ILE A 36 6.18 -18.19 0.02
N LYS A 37 6.43 -18.79 1.19
CA LYS A 37 7.05 -20.11 1.35
C LYS A 37 8.33 -20.25 0.53
N ASP A 38 8.33 -21.14 -0.46
CA ASP A 38 9.41 -21.53 -1.35
C ASP A 38 9.37 -20.82 -2.72
N LEU A 39 8.50 -19.82 -2.90
CA LEU A 39 8.30 -19.10 -4.16
C LEU A 39 9.29 -17.95 -4.42
N SER A 40 10.20 -17.67 -3.48
CA SER A 40 11.20 -16.60 -3.62
C SER A 40 12.57 -17.15 -3.98
N THR A 41 13.30 -16.42 -4.82
CA THR A 41 14.70 -16.68 -5.14
C THR A 41 15.66 -16.21 -4.04
N LEU A 42 15.19 -15.35 -3.13
CA LEU A 42 15.95 -14.89 -1.97
C LEU A 42 15.97 -15.96 -0.89
N ASP A 43 17.12 -16.08 -0.21
CA ASP A 43 17.17 -16.83 1.04
C ASP A 43 16.38 -16.11 2.14
N ARG A 44 16.17 -16.80 3.28
CA ARG A 44 15.35 -16.24 4.36
C ARG A 44 15.88 -14.91 4.88
N ALA A 45 17.20 -14.75 4.96
CA ALA A 45 17.80 -13.49 5.41
C ALA A 45 17.52 -12.35 4.43
N GLY A 46 17.61 -12.60 3.12
CA GLY A 46 17.24 -11.66 2.07
C GLY A 46 15.76 -11.29 2.08
N GLN A 47 14.86 -12.26 2.25
CA GLN A 47 13.43 -12.03 2.38
C GLN A 47 13.09 -11.11 3.57
N GLU A 48 13.66 -11.40 4.74
CA GLU A 48 13.42 -10.58 5.93
C GLU A 48 14.03 -9.18 5.79
N ALA A 49 15.20 -9.06 5.16
CA ALA A 49 15.81 -7.76 4.89
C ALA A 49 14.98 -6.91 3.93
N GLU A 50 14.36 -7.52 2.92
CA GLU A 50 13.46 -6.83 2.00
C GLU A 50 12.18 -6.35 2.70
N LEU A 51 11.54 -7.20 3.52
CA LEU A 51 10.35 -6.76 4.27
C LEU A 51 10.69 -5.71 5.34
N GLN A 52 11.88 -5.77 5.94
CA GLN A 52 12.37 -4.70 6.81
C GLN A 52 12.51 -3.37 6.04
N TRP A 53 12.95 -3.40 4.79
CA TRP A 53 13.00 -2.21 3.94
C TRP A 53 11.61 -1.60 3.73
N PHE A 54 10.58 -2.41 3.45
CA PHE A 54 9.19 -1.90 3.33
C PHE A 54 8.71 -1.23 4.62
N ILE A 55 9.00 -1.82 5.78
CA ILE A 55 8.64 -1.25 7.09
C ILE A 55 9.33 0.11 7.28
N ASP A 56 10.62 0.20 6.97
CA ASP A 56 11.39 1.42 7.15
C ASP A 56 10.97 2.53 6.18
N ALA A 57 10.75 2.18 4.92
CA ALA A 57 10.28 3.09 3.87
C ALA A 57 8.86 3.61 4.15
N ALA A 58 8.02 2.85 4.87
CA ALA A 58 6.66 3.25 5.22
C ALA A 58 6.58 4.27 6.36
N LYS A 59 7.63 4.42 7.18
CA LYS A 59 7.61 5.29 8.38
C LYS A 59 7.13 6.73 8.14
N PRO A 60 7.54 7.44 7.06
CA PRO A 60 7.07 8.79 6.78
C PRO A 60 5.57 8.88 6.44
N PHE A 61 4.95 7.75 6.11
CA PHE A 61 3.58 7.63 5.63
C PHE A 61 2.63 7.06 6.70
N ALA A 62 3.07 7.02 7.96
CA ALA A 62 2.26 6.51 9.06
C ALA A 62 0.91 7.24 9.16
N GLY A 63 -0.17 6.46 9.23
CA GLY A 63 -1.54 7.00 9.30
C GLY A 63 -2.18 7.30 7.95
N MET A 64 -1.49 7.05 6.82
CA MET A 64 -2.13 7.09 5.51
C MET A 64 -3.25 6.04 5.40
N ASP A 65 -4.30 6.42 4.70
CA ASP A 65 -5.43 5.59 4.32
C ASP A 65 -5.62 5.76 2.81
N ILE A 66 -5.38 4.69 2.07
CA ILE A 66 -5.28 4.67 0.61
C ILE A 66 -6.43 3.82 0.07
N LYS A 67 -7.18 4.39 -0.87
CA LYS A 67 -8.24 3.69 -1.58
C LYS A 67 -7.78 3.34 -2.99
N VAL A 68 -7.80 2.05 -3.30
CA VAL A 68 -7.45 1.46 -4.59
C VAL A 68 -8.69 0.82 -5.20
N VAL A 69 -8.81 0.85 -6.51
CA VAL A 69 -9.87 0.14 -7.24
C VAL A 69 -9.34 -0.58 -8.47
N SER A 70 -9.89 -1.76 -8.74
CA SER A 70 -9.56 -2.55 -9.94
C SER A 70 -10.75 -3.41 -10.40
N GLU A 71 -10.59 -4.04 -11.56
CA GLU A 71 -11.56 -5.02 -12.04
C GLU A 71 -11.58 -6.27 -11.14
N THR A 72 -12.72 -6.96 -11.09
CA THR A 72 -12.86 -8.27 -10.46
C THR A 72 -12.30 -9.40 -11.35
N ILE A 73 -10.98 -9.58 -11.32
CA ILE A 73 -10.28 -10.77 -11.87
C ILE A 73 -9.49 -11.49 -10.76
N ASP A 74 -8.98 -12.68 -11.04
CA ASP A 74 -8.27 -13.49 -10.03
C ASP A 74 -7.01 -12.80 -9.49
N THR A 75 -6.23 -12.13 -10.37
CA THR A 75 -5.04 -11.37 -9.97
C THR A 75 -5.39 -10.28 -8.96
N HIS A 76 -6.39 -9.46 -9.28
CA HIS A 76 -6.84 -8.37 -8.40
C HIS A 76 -7.54 -8.89 -7.14
N SER A 77 -8.19 -10.05 -7.21
CA SER A 77 -8.71 -10.73 -6.03
C SER A 77 -7.59 -11.13 -5.07
N TYR A 78 -6.45 -11.59 -5.59
CA TYR A 78 -5.28 -11.89 -4.78
C TYR A 78 -4.66 -10.61 -4.20
N GLU A 79 -4.51 -9.56 -5.00
CA GLU A 79 -4.03 -8.26 -4.52
C GLU A 79 -4.91 -7.71 -3.37
N SER A 80 -6.22 -7.67 -3.57
CA SER A 80 -7.18 -7.11 -2.60
C SER A 80 -7.30 -7.96 -1.32
N LYS A 81 -7.28 -9.29 -1.44
CA LYS A 81 -7.55 -10.19 -0.30
C LYS A 81 -6.29 -10.67 0.42
N VAL A 82 -5.12 -10.59 -0.21
CA VAL A 82 -3.86 -11.10 0.34
C VAL A 82 -2.83 -9.99 0.45
N LEU A 83 -2.47 -9.34 -0.66
CA LEU A 83 -1.36 -8.38 -0.66
C LEU A 83 -1.68 -7.08 0.08
N ALA A 84 -2.87 -6.49 -0.11
CA ALA A 84 -3.28 -5.26 0.56
C ALA A 84 -3.40 -5.44 2.09
N PRO A 85 -4.02 -6.52 2.62
CA PRO A 85 -4.00 -6.83 4.04
C PRO A 85 -2.59 -7.09 4.58
N ALA A 86 -1.74 -7.82 3.84
CA ALA A 86 -0.36 -8.07 4.24
C ALA A 86 0.45 -6.78 4.32
N PHE A 87 0.34 -5.91 3.30
CA PHE A 87 0.98 -4.60 3.30
C PHE A 87 0.51 -3.74 4.46
N THR A 88 -0.80 -3.73 4.75
CA THR A 88 -1.35 -3.02 5.90
C THR A 88 -0.81 -3.57 7.22
N ALA A 89 -0.75 -4.90 7.37
CA ALA A 89 -0.23 -5.56 8.55
C ALA A 89 1.28 -5.33 8.74
N ILE A 90 2.06 -5.24 7.66
CA ILE A 90 3.51 -5.05 7.72
C ILE A 90 3.86 -3.58 7.96
N THR A 91 3.18 -2.65 7.30
CA THR A 91 3.59 -1.23 7.27
C THR A 91 2.74 -0.31 8.16
N GLY A 92 1.52 -0.74 8.50
CA GLY A 92 0.53 0.08 9.19
C GLY A 92 -0.21 1.09 8.30
N ILE A 93 0.12 1.17 7.00
CA ILE A 93 -0.61 1.98 6.02
C ILE A 93 -1.91 1.26 5.68
N LYS A 94 -3.06 1.91 5.83
CA LYS A 94 -4.34 1.28 5.53
C LYS A 94 -4.58 1.27 4.03
N ILE A 95 -4.87 0.08 3.48
CA ILE A 95 -5.28 -0.09 2.09
C ILE A 95 -6.70 -0.62 2.05
N THR A 96 -7.60 0.13 1.41
CA THR A 96 -8.91 -0.38 0.96
C THR A 96 -8.81 -0.66 -0.53
N HIS A 97 -8.90 -1.93 -0.95
CA HIS A 97 -8.85 -2.32 -2.36
C HIS A 97 -10.20 -2.85 -2.82
N ASP A 98 -10.97 -2.00 -3.50
CA ASP A 98 -12.28 -2.31 -4.03
C ASP A 98 -12.18 -3.09 -5.36
N LEU A 99 -13.02 -4.11 -5.51
CA LEU A 99 -13.19 -4.87 -6.75
C LEU A 99 -14.56 -4.56 -7.34
N ILE A 100 -14.57 -4.09 -8.59
CA ILE A 100 -15.80 -3.74 -9.33
C ILE A 100 -15.72 -4.29 -10.77
N GLY A 101 -16.74 -4.07 -11.60
CA GLY A 101 -16.67 -4.43 -13.02
C GLY A 101 -15.75 -3.46 -13.79
N GLU A 102 -15.09 -3.94 -14.84
CA GLU A 102 -14.16 -3.13 -15.67
C GLU A 102 -14.81 -1.81 -16.14
N GLY A 103 -16.05 -1.88 -16.63
CA GLY A 103 -16.80 -0.70 -17.07
C GLY A 103 -16.95 0.35 -15.96
N ASP A 104 -17.18 -0.08 -14.71
CA ASP A 104 -17.30 0.82 -13.57
C ASP A 104 -15.93 1.42 -13.17
N VAL A 105 -14.83 0.66 -13.32
CA VAL A 105 -13.45 1.18 -13.13
C VAL A 105 -13.20 2.32 -14.10
N VAL A 106 -13.49 2.08 -15.39
CA VAL A 106 -13.28 3.05 -16.47
C VAL A 106 -14.15 4.29 -16.27
N GLU A 107 -15.43 4.13 -15.90
CA GLU A 107 -16.34 5.24 -15.63
C GLU A 107 -15.83 6.12 -14.48
N LYS A 108 -15.42 5.50 -13.36
CA LYS A 108 -14.88 6.23 -12.20
C LYS A 108 -13.58 6.94 -12.53
N LEU A 109 -12.67 6.28 -13.24
CA LEU A 109 -11.41 6.87 -13.67
C LEU A 109 -11.66 8.10 -14.54
N GLN A 110 -12.52 7.98 -15.56
CA GLN A 110 -12.86 9.08 -16.45
C GLN A 110 -13.55 10.23 -15.70
N THR A 111 -14.42 9.91 -14.74
CA THR A 111 -15.08 10.91 -13.89
C THR A 111 -14.04 11.71 -13.11
N GLN A 112 -13.11 11.05 -12.41
CA GLN A 112 -12.01 11.71 -11.68
C GLN A 112 -11.11 12.53 -12.61
N MET A 113 -10.80 12.04 -13.81
CA MET A 113 -10.00 12.79 -14.79
C MET A 113 -10.69 14.05 -15.30
N GLN A 114 -12.03 14.02 -15.46
CA GLN A 114 -12.81 15.14 -15.99
C GLN A 114 -13.18 16.15 -14.90
N SER A 115 -13.52 15.68 -13.70
CA SER A 115 -13.90 16.56 -12.57
C SER A 115 -12.70 17.12 -11.82
N GLY A 116 -11.58 16.39 -11.81
CA GLY A 116 -10.44 16.67 -10.93
C GLY A 116 -10.68 16.33 -9.46
N GLU A 117 -11.82 15.72 -9.12
CA GLU A 117 -12.13 15.27 -7.76
C GLU A 117 -11.54 13.90 -7.49
N ASN A 118 -10.91 13.72 -6.32
CA ASN A 118 -10.35 12.43 -5.92
C ASN A 118 -11.48 11.47 -5.50
N ILE A 119 -11.65 10.38 -6.25
CA ILE A 119 -12.56 9.27 -5.98
C ILE A 119 -11.79 8.08 -5.41
N TYR A 120 -10.66 7.74 -6.03
CA TYR A 120 -9.67 6.76 -5.56
C TYR A 120 -8.25 7.30 -5.73
N ASP A 121 -7.38 6.93 -4.81
CA ASP A 121 -5.98 7.33 -4.81
C ASP A 121 -5.15 6.55 -5.84
N ALA A 122 -5.58 5.33 -6.18
CA ALA A 122 -4.98 4.52 -7.24
C ALA A 122 -6.01 3.67 -7.98
N TYR A 123 -5.73 3.45 -9.26
CA TYR A 123 -6.50 2.61 -10.17
C TYR A 123 -5.57 1.55 -10.77
N VAL A 124 -6.07 0.32 -10.88
CA VAL A 124 -5.46 -0.70 -11.74
C VAL A 124 -6.40 -0.92 -12.92
N ASN A 125 -5.92 -0.58 -14.12
CA ASN A 125 -6.70 -0.65 -15.36
C ASN A 125 -5.85 -1.24 -16.48
N ASP A 126 -6.53 -1.73 -17.52
CA ASP A 126 -5.89 -2.40 -18.65
C ASP A 126 -4.92 -1.50 -19.41
N SER A 127 -3.89 -2.13 -19.96
CA SER A 127 -2.79 -1.45 -20.64
C SER A 127 -3.21 -0.72 -21.91
N ASP A 128 -4.33 -1.08 -22.52
CA ASP A 128 -4.87 -0.42 -23.71
C ASP A 128 -5.35 1.03 -23.43
N LEU A 129 -5.65 1.36 -22.17
CA LEU A 129 -5.91 2.72 -21.71
C LEU A 129 -4.66 3.62 -21.66
N ILE A 130 -3.44 3.10 -21.88
CA ILE A 130 -2.21 3.91 -21.85
C ILE A 130 -2.26 5.11 -22.80
N GLY A 131 -2.90 4.94 -23.97
CA GLY A 131 -3.09 6.01 -24.93
C GLY A 131 -4.01 7.12 -24.39
N THR A 132 -4.98 6.79 -23.56
CA THR A 132 -5.84 7.76 -22.87
C THR A 132 -5.03 8.51 -21.83
N HIS A 133 -4.33 7.80 -20.94
CA HIS A 133 -3.45 8.40 -19.93
C HIS A 133 -2.41 9.35 -20.53
N TRP A 134 -1.81 9.00 -21.66
CA TRP A 134 -0.88 9.86 -22.38
C TRP A 134 -1.53 11.14 -22.90
N ARG A 135 -2.70 11.05 -23.55
CA ARG A 135 -3.42 12.22 -24.11
C ARG A 135 -3.86 13.20 -23.03
N TYR A 136 -4.19 12.72 -21.85
CA TYR A 136 -4.54 13.53 -20.68
C TYR A 136 -3.32 13.93 -19.83
N GLN A 137 -2.11 13.65 -20.31
CA GLN A 137 -0.85 13.97 -19.62
C GLN A 137 -0.75 13.37 -18.20
N GLN A 138 -1.36 12.20 -17.97
CA GLN A 138 -1.35 11.47 -16.71
C GLN A 138 -0.33 10.32 -16.69
N ALA A 139 0.29 9.98 -17.82
CA ALA A 139 1.42 9.05 -17.85
C ALA A 139 2.68 9.67 -17.21
N ARG A 140 3.45 8.86 -16.47
CA ARG A 140 4.72 9.24 -15.85
C ARG A 140 5.79 8.20 -16.21
N SER A 141 7.03 8.65 -16.41
CA SER A 141 8.17 7.74 -16.60
C SER A 141 8.64 7.24 -15.24
N LEU A 142 8.56 5.93 -15.01
CA LEU A 142 9.07 5.32 -13.78
C LEU A 142 10.58 5.52 -13.63
N THR A 143 11.36 5.48 -14.72
CA THR A 143 12.80 5.80 -14.68
C THR A 143 13.06 7.20 -14.12
N LYS A 144 12.32 8.21 -14.59
CA LYS A 144 12.47 9.58 -14.07
C LYS A 144 11.93 9.68 -12.64
N TRP A 145 10.82 9.02 -12.33
CA TRP A 145 10.25 9.05 -10.99
C TRP A 145 11.19 8.44 -9.95
N MET A 146 11.70 7.22 -10.18
CA MET A 146 12.66 6.54 -9.30
C MET A 146 13.96 7.33 -9.14
N ALA A 147 14.42 8.04 -10.17
CA ALA A 147 15.61 8.89 -10.07
C ALA A 147 15.37 10.19 -9.28
N ASN A 148 14.11 10.58 -9.06
CA ASN A 148 13.73 11.86 -8.45
C ASN A 148 12.76 11.63 -7.27
N GLU A 149 11.47 11.92 -7.45
CA GLU A 149 10.44 11.91 -6.39
C GLU A 149 10.30 10.56 -5.67
N GLY A 150 10.48 9.46 -6.40
CA GLY A 150 10.39 8.10 -5.88
C GLY A 150 11.68 7.55 -5.29
N LYS A 151 12.78 8.32 -5.26
CA LYS A 151 14.10 7.82 -4.90
C LYS A 151 14.13 7.18 -3.51
N ASP A 152 13.49 7.80 -2.53
CA ASP A 152 13.49 7.33 -1.15
C ASP A 152 12.57 6.12 -0.92
N VAL A 153 11.73 5.80 -1.91
CA VAL A 153 10.75 4.70 -1.89
C VAL A 153 10.95 3.71 -3.05
N THR A 154 12.12 3.74 -3.70
CA THR A 154 12.50 2.76 -4.72
C THR A 154 13.26 1.62 -4.03
N ASN A 155 12.70 0.41 -4.06
CA ASN A 155 13.34 -0.76 -3.46
C ASN A 155 14.70 -1.00 -4.13
N PRO A 156 15.83 -0.95 -3.38
CA PRO A 156 17.16 -1.14 -3.97
C PRO A 156 17.40 -2.57 -4.50
N ASN A 157 16.56 -3.54 -4.10
CA ASN A 157 16.60 -4.92 -4.59
C ASN A 157 15.70 -5.15 -5.80
N LEU A 158 15.00 -4.11 -6.30
CA LEU A 158 14.17 -4.22 -7.50
C LEU A 158 15.07 -4.42 -8.73
N ASP A 159 15.02 -5.62 -9.32
CA ASP A 159 15.73 -5.91 -10.56
C ASP A 159 14.95 -5.35 -11.76
N LEU A 160 15.31 -4.15 -12.19
CA LEU A 160 14.68 -3.50 -13.34
C LEU A 160 14.90 -4.27 -14.66
N ALA A 161 15.89 -5.16 -14.74
CA ALA A 161 16.12 -5.96 -15.93
C ALA A 161 15.09 -7.09 -16.11
N ASP A 162 14.37 -7.47 -15.05
CA ASP A 162 13.31 -8.49 -15.09
C ASP A 162 11.99 -7.96 -15.66
N PHE A 163 11.82 -6.64 -15.76
CA PHE A 163 10.61 -6.02 -16.29
C PHE A 163 10.69 -5.83 -17.81
N ILE A 164 9.59 -6.16 -18.49
CA ILE A 164 9.40 -5.85 -19.91
C ILE A 164 8.77 -4.46 -20.00
N GLY A 165 9.53 -3.45 -20.44
CA GLY A 165 9.06 -2.07 -20.59
C GLY A 165 10.08 -1.11 -21.18
#